data_AF-A0A6H1X019-F1
#
_entry.id   AF-A0A6H1X019-F1
#
_cell.length_a   1.000
_cell.length_b   1.000
_cell.length_c   1.000
_cell.angle_alpha   90.00
_cell.angle_beta   90.00
_cell.angle_gamma   90.00
#
_symmetry.space_group_name_H-M   'P 1'
#
loop_
_entity.id
_entity.type
_entity.pdbx_description
1 polymer ?
#
loop_
_entity_poly.entity_id
_entity_poly.type
_entity_poly.pdbx_seq_one_letter_code
_entity_poly.pdbx_strand_id
1 'polypeptide(L)'
;MGKKIEIDKKEIEEIIKLRITELDGDASKLTYNSVWKFNERISKDKNYKRYDGKQFTSYGYHTWAGKYKNEYGYGKVRIDEIKNDAISKNTENNLNTEDNHLELIDITNENFTSSMNDIIMLVNDLHNEPQSLTRRLIKLFKRDKRTIAELEKENKELKEKLSKEQDKNNKLEKGVTNLFFASSSPNNSMENMINLSKSEDAFAYNELKNMFNADEERIKKLIKTKQDVKNDKLLEISSKLKKKEKIKKLGL
;
A
#
# COMPACT_ATOMS: atom_id res chain seq x y z
N MET A 1 -9.09 -44.14 39.75
CA MET A 1 -10.20 -43.20 39.49
C MET A 1 -9.59 -41.89 39.01
N GLY A 2 -9.58 -41.64 37.70
CA GLY A 2 -9.00 -40.40 37.16
C GLY A 2 -9.86 -39.21 37.55
N LYS A 3 -9.28 -38.20 38.21
CA LYS A 3 -9.94 -36.91 38.42
C LYS A 3 -10.43 -36.40 37.07
N LYS A 4 -11.73 -36.14 36.96
CA LYS A 4 -12.31 -35.44 35.81
C LYS A 4 -11.67 -34.06 35.79
N ILE A 5 -10.74 -33.82 34.86
CA ILE A 5 -10.16 -32.50 34.67
C ILE A 5 -11.31 -31.62 34.21
N GLU A 6 -11.74 -30.71 35.07
CA GLU A 6 -12.72 -29.71 34.72
C GLU A 6 -12.09 -28.78 33.67
N ILE A 7 -12.78 -28.62 32.54
CA ILE A 7 -12.26 -27.83 31.43
C ILE A 7 -12.51 -26.36 31.76
N ASP A 8 -11.44 -25.62 32.06
CA ASP A 8 -11.47 -24.17 32.21
C ASP A 8 -11.42 -23.53 30.81
N LYS A 9 -12.57 -23.03 30.36
CA LYS A 9 -12.70 -22.41 29.04
C LYS A 9 -11.81 -21.18 28.88
N LYS A 10 -11.62 -20.38 29.94
CA LYS A 10 -10.79 -19.17 29.89
C LYS A 10 -9.32 -19.54 29.71
N GLU A 11 -8.89 -20.61 30.39
CA GLU A 11 -7.53 -21.13 30.24
C GLU A 11 -7.28 -21.64 28.82
N ILE A 12 -8.24 -22.37 28.23
CA ILE A 12 -8.11 -22.85 26.84
C ILE A 12 -7.97 -21.68 25.86
N GLU A 13 -8.75 -20.60 26.03
CA GLU A 13 -8.60 -19.42 25.18
C GLU A 13 -7.24 -18.76 25.33
N GLU A 14 -6.72 -18.67 26.56
CA GLU A 14 -5.40 -18.12 26.84
C GLU A 14 -4.29 -18.94 26.16
N ILE A 15 -4.37 -20.27 26.25
CA ILE A 15 -3.42 -21.18 25.60
C ILE A 15 -3.45 -21.00 24.07
N ILE A 16 -4.63 -20.90 23.47
CA ILE A 16 -4.77 -20.69 22.02
C ILE A 16 -4.19 -19.33 21.61
N LYS A 17 -4.47 -18.26 22.36
CA LYS A 17 -3.93 -16.91 22.09
C LYS A 17 -2.41 -16.87 22.16
N LEU A 18 -1.83 -17.49 23.18
CA LEU A 18 -0.37 -17.62 23.30
C LEU A 18 0.22 -18.41 22.12
N ARG A 19 -0.46 -19.47 21.67
CA ARG A 19 0.01 -20.22 20.50
C ARG A 19 -0.08 -19.42 19.20
N ILE A 20 -1.13 -18.63 19.00
CA ILE A 20 -1.25 -17.73 17.84
C ILE A 20 -0.13 -16.69 17.87
N THR A 21 0.21 -16.18 19.06
CA THR A 21 1.32 -15.24 19.24
C THR A 21 2.67 -15.86 18.83
N GLU A 22 2.92 -17.13 19.16
CA GLU A 22 4.11 -17.86 18.69
C GLU A 22 4.13 -18.16 17.18
N LEU A 23 2.98 -18.07 16.52
CA LEU A 23 2.84 -18.23 15.08
C LEU A 23 2.86 -16.87 14.36
N ASP A 24 3.48 -15.86 14.97
CA ASP A 24 3.54 -14.48 14.45
C ASP A 24 2.15 -13.89 14.16
N GLY A 25 1.12 -14.29 14.92
CA GLY A 25 -0.26 -13.85 14.73
C GLY A 25 -1.03 -14.60 13.63
N ASP A 26 -0.39 -15.53 12.91
CA ASP A 26 -1.01 -16.25 11.81
C ASP A 26 -1.92 -17.39 12.31
N ALA A 27 -3.17 -17.05 12.57
CA ALA A 27 -4.21 -17.99 12.97
C ALA A 27 -4.47 -19.11 11.93
N SER A 28 -4.14 -18.91 10.65
CA SER A 28 -4.36 -19.93 9.62
C SER A 28 -3.48 -21.18 9.81
N LYS A 29 -2.29 -20.98 10.38
CA LYS A 29 -1.32 -22.04 10.71
C LYS A 29 -1.64 -22.78 12.01
N LEU A 30 -2.70 -22.38 12.71
CA LEU A 30 -3.15 -23.05 13.91
C LEU A 30 -3.60 -24.49 13.55
N THR A 31 -3.06 -25.48 14.23
CA THR A 31 -3.48 -26.88 14.10
C THR A 31 -3.68 -27.49 15.47
N TYR A 32 -4.61 -28.42 15.62
CA TYR A 32 -4.90 -29.06 16.90
C TYR A 32 -3.65 -29.68 17.55
N ASN A 33 -2.83 -30.35 16.74
CA ASN A 33 -1.58 -30.97 17.20
C ASN A 33 -0.57 -29.91 17.66
N SER A 34 -0.48 -28.78 16.96
CA SER A 34 0.41 -27.69 17.38
C SER A 34 0.00 -27.08 18.72
N VAL A 35 -1.30 -26.88 18.95
CA VAL A 35 -1.82 -26.32 20.20
C VAL A 35 -1.67 -27.33 21.34
N TRP A 36 -1.92 -28.63 21.09
CA TRP A 36 -1.72 -29.67 22.09
C TRP A 36 -0.25 -29.77 22.55
N LYS A 37 0.70 -29.85 21.60
CA LYS A 37 2.13 -29.87 21.92
C LYS A 37 2.57 -28.60 22.66
N PHE A 38 2.02 -27.46 22.27
CA PHE A 38 2.26 -26.20 22.96
C PHE A 38 1.77 -26.25 24.42
N ASN A 39 0.54 -26.71 24.65
CA ASN A 39 -0.03 -26.89 25.98
C ASN A 39 0.81 -27.84 26.86
N GLU A 40 1.26 -28.97 26.32
CA GLU A 40 2.17 -29.89 27.03
C GLU A 40 3.48 -29.24 27.44
N ARG A 41 4.00 -28.32 26.62
CA ARG A 41 5.25 -27.60 26.92
C ARG A 41 5.04 -26.54 28.01
N ILE A 42 4.05 -25.65 27.84
CA ILE A 42 3.82 -24.55 28.79
C ILE A 42 3.29 -25.03 30.14
N SER A 43 2.60 -26.16 30.20
CA SER A 43 2.16 -26.76 31.46
C SER A 43 3.31 -27.31 32.29
N LYS A 44 4.49 -27.55 31.70
CA LYS A 44 5.69 -28.03 32.39
C LYS A 44 6.71 -26.93 32.67
N ASP A 45 6.61 -25.81 31.97
CA ASP A 45 7.52 -24.67 32.09
C ASP A 45 7.04 -23.68 33.17
N LYS A 46 7.91 -23.37 34.13
CA LYS A 46 7.62 -22.45 35.25
C LYS A 46 7.56 -20.99 34.82
N ASN A 47 8.12 -20.66 33.66
CA ASN A 47 8.11 -19.30 33.10
C ASN A 47 6.75 -18.94 32.50
N TYR A 48 5.96 -19.94 32.12
CA TYR A 48 4.60 -19.73 31.61
C TYR A 48 3.60 -19.79 32.75
N LYS A 49 3.01 -18.64 33.05
CA LYS A 49 1.92 -18.52 34.02
C LYS A 49 0.68 -17.99 33.33
N ARG A 50 -0.46 -18.48 33.79
CA ARG A 50 -1.78 -17.96 33.49
C ARG A 50 -1.87 -16.50 33.95
N TYR A 51 -2.85 -15.78 33.43
CA TYR A 51 -3.16 -14.41 33.86
C TYR A 51 -3.41 -14.28 35.37
N ASP A 52 -3.93 -15.32 36.03
CA ASP A 52 -4.13 -15.37 37.48
C ASP A 52 -2.88 -15.80 38.27
N GLY A 53 -1.73 -15.93 37.60
CA GLY A 53 -0.44 -16.31 38.18
C GLY A 53 -0.25 -17.81 38.41
N LYS A 54 -1.25 -18.66 38.10
CA LYS A 54 -1.14 -20.12 38.25
C LYS A 54 -0.45 -20.76 37.06
N GLN A 55 0.02 -21.99 37.25
CA GLN A 55 0.58 -22.79 36.16
C GLN A 55 -0.52 -23.31 35.24
N PHE A 56 -0.22 -23.46 33.95
CA PHE A 56 -1.15 -24.04 32.98
C PHE A 56 -1.41 -25.53 33.26
N THR A 57 -2.66 -25.93 33.13
CA THR A 57 -3.17 -27.29 33.16
C THR A 57 -2.73 -28.03 31.89
N SER A 58 -2.21 -29.24 32.07
CA SER A 58 -1.93 -30.16 30.96
C SER A 58 -3.22 -30.83 30.51
N TYR A 59 -3.83 -30.31 29.43
CA TYR A 59 -5.02 -30.90 28.83
C TYR A 59 -4.67 -32.05 27.88
N GLY A 60 -5.47 -33.11 27.93
CA GLY A 60 -5.27 -34.27 27.07
C GLY A 60 -5.60 -33.99 25.60
N TYR A 61 -5.09 -34.85 24.72
CA TYR A 61 -5.33 -34.76 23.27
C TYR A 61 -6.83 -34.67 22.89
N HIS A 62 -7.71 -35.29 23.68
CA HIS A 62 -9.15 -35.25 23.45
C HIS A 62 -9.76 -33.84 23.54
N THR A 63 -9.17 -32.94 24.34
CA THR A 63 -9.58 -31.54 24.46
C THR A 63 -9.31 -30.76 23.18
N TRP A 64 -8.20 -31.07 22.50
CA TRP A 64 -7.68 -30.30 21.36
C TRP A 64 -8.08 -30.87 20.00
N ALA A 65 -8.22 -32.19 19.89
CA ALA A 65 -8.42 -32.86 18.60
C ALA A 65 -9.46 -34.00 18.65
N GLY A 66 -9.82 -34.47 19.84
CA GLY A 66 -10.68 -35.65 19.99
C GLY A 66 -12.18 -35.38 19.85
N LYS A 67 -12.91 -36.48 19.79
CA LYS A 67 -14.37 -36.53 19.84
C LYS A 67 -14.76 -37.50 20.95
N TYR A 68 -15.68 -37.11 21.82
CA TYR A 68 -16.23 -37.97 22.86
C TYR A 68 -17.75 -37.89 22.84
N LYS A 69 -18.44 -39.04 22.80
CA LYS A 69 -19.91 -39.10 22.71
C LYS A 69 -20.52 -38.19 21.63
N ASN A 70 -19.91 -38.17 20.45
CA ASN A 70 -20.27 -37.30 19.32
C ASN A 70 -20.08 -35.79 19.50
N GLU A 71 -19.53 -35.32 20.62
CA GLU A 71 -19.15 -33.93 20.82
C GLU A 71 -17.64 -33.74 20.64
N TYR A 72 -17.26 -32.65 19.97
CA TYR A 72 -15.85 -32.27 19.88
C TYR A 72 -15.39 -31.59 21.18
N GLY A 73 -14.11 -31.79 21.52
CA GLY A 73 -13.50 -31.06 22.64
C GLY A 73 -13.58 -29.55 22.42
N TYR A 74 -13.78 -28.80 23.51
CA TYR A 74 -13.93 -27.33 23.45
C TYR A 74 -12.76 -26.63 22.75
N GLY A 75 -11.52 -27.10 22.99
CA GLY A 75 -10.32 -26.55 22.33
C GLY A 75 -10.35 -26.76 20.81
N LYS A 76 -10.85 -27.90 20.33
CA LYS A 76 -11.03 -28.17 18.90
C LYS A 76 -12.01 -27.19 18.26
N VAL A 77 -13.20 -27.07 18.85
CA VAL A 77 -14.26 -26.18 18.36
C VAL A 77 -13.75 -24.74 18.28
N ARG A 78 -13.04 -24.29 19.31
CA ARG A 78 -12.51 -22.93 19.35
C ARG A 78 -11.41 -22.67 18.32
N ILE A 79 -10.54 -23.65 18.06
CA ILE A 79 -9.53 -23.56 17.00
C ILE A 79 -10.22 -23.45 15.62
N ASP A 80 -11.27 -24.24 15.39
CA ASP A 80 -12.02 -24.21 14.13
C ASP A 80 -12.71 -22.87 13.90
N GLU A 81 -13.37 -22.32 14.93
CA GLU A 81 -13.96 -20.98 14.89
C GLU A 81 -12.92 -19.92 14.51
N ILE A 82 -11.79 -19.87 15.22
CA ILE A 82 -10.74 -18.87 14.97
C ILE A 82 -10.15 -19.00 13.56
N LYS A 83 -9.95 -20.23 13.07
CA LYS A 83 -9.45 -20.45 11.71
C LYS A 83 -10.45 -20.01 10.66
N ASN A 84 -11.72 -20.35 10.85
CA ASN A 84 -12.77 -19.96 9.91
C ASN A 84 -12.96 -18.44 9.90
N ASP A 85 -12.92 -17.78 11.06
CA ASP A 85 -12.97 -16.32 11.16
C ASP A 85 -11.77 -15.66 10.46
N ALA A 86 -10.56 -16.21 10.62
CA ALA A 86 -9.37 -15.71 9.94
C ALA A 86 -9.45 -15.88 8.41
N ILE A 87 -10.01 -16.99 7.93
CA ILE A 87 -10.21 -17.26 6.50
C ILE A 87 -11.28 -16.33 5.92
N SER A 88 -12.40 -16.12 6.63
CA SER A 88 -13.47 -15.21 6.23
C SER A 88 -12.96 -13.77 6.14
N LYS A 89 -12.19 -13.30 7.14
CA LYS A 89 -11.56 -11.97 7.11
C LYS A 89 -10.56 -11.78 5.96
N ASN A 90 -9.79 -12.82 5.61
CA ASN A 90 -8.89 -12.77 4.45
C ASN A 90 -9.65 -12.76 3.11
N THR A 91 -10.87 -13.30 3.08
CA THR A 91 -11.73 -13.31 1.88
C THR A 91 -12.50 -11.99 1.73
N GLU A 92 -13.00 -11.43 2.84
CA GLU A 92 -13.67 -10.12 2.89
C GLU A 92 -12.68 -8.96 2.67
N ASN A 93 -11.44 -9.04 3.15
CA ASN A 93 -10.41 -8.03 2.86
C ASN A 93 -10.04 -7.91 1.36
N ASN A 94 -10.52 -8.83 0.50
CA ASN A 94 -10.38 -8.71 -0.96
C ASN A 94 -11.63 -8.12 -1.65
N LEU A 95 -12.72 -7.90 -0.91
CA LEU A 95 -14.00 -7.39 -1.40
C LEU A 95 -14.64 -6.51 -0.32
N ASN A 96 -14.36 -5.21 -0.40
CA ASN A 96 -15.02 -4.09 0.29
C ASN A 96 -14.40 -3.62 1.61
N THR A 97 -13.85 -2.42 1.50
CA THR A 97 -13.76 -1.40 2.54
C THR A 97 -15.14 -1.11 3.15
N GLU A 98 -15.12 -0.70 4.42
CA GLU A 98 -16.20 -0.08 5.22
C GLU A 98 -16.95 -1.03 6.19
N ASP A 99 -16.67 -0.74 7.48
CA ASP A 99 -17.45 -0.99 8.68
C ASP A 99 -17.87 -2.43 9.02
N ASN A 100 -17.17 -3.03 10.00
CA ASN A 100 -17.79 -3.36 11.29
C ASN A 100 -16.79 -3.85 12.36
N HIS A 101 -16.97 -3.31 13.56
CA HIS A 101 -16.21 -3.54 14.79
C HIS A 101 -16.34 -4.97 15.34
N LEU A 102 -15.24 -5.51 15.86
CA LEU A 102 -15.26 -6.24 17.13
C LEU A 102 -13.99 -5.95 17.93
N GLU A 103 -14.21 -5.31 19.07
CA GLU A 103 -13.24 -4.72 19.98
C GLU A 103 -12.22 -5.73 20.53
N LEU A 104 -10.95 -5.39 20.39
CA LEU A 104 -9.91 -5.77 21.36
C LEU A 104 -8.92 -4.61 21.45
N ILE A 105 -9.19 -3.77 22.45
CA ILE A 105 -8.31 -2.79 23.09
C ILE A 105 -7.81 -1.68 22.15
N ASP A 106 -8.65 -0.65 22.12
CA ASP A 106 -8.27 0.72 21.83
C ASP A 106 -7.25 1.20 22.90
N ILE A 107 -5.95 1.05 22.63
CA ILE A 107 -4.94 1.88 23.29
C ILE A 107 -4.60 2.99 22.31
N THR A 108 -5.48 3.98 22.29
CA THR A 108 -5.21 5.38 21.97
C THR A 108 -4.49 5.64 20.64
N ASN A 109 -5.26 6.15 19.68
CA ASN A 109 -4.88 7.17 18.70
C ASN A 109 -3.41 7.20 18.21
N GLU A 110 -3.30 6.98 16.91
CA GLU A 110 -2.19 7.33 16.03
C GLU A 110 -0.96 6.42 16.09
N ASN A 111 -0.91 5.52 15.11
CA ASN A 111 0.29 5.12 14.36
C ASN A 111 1.60 5.04 15.18
N PHE A 112 1.84 3.93 15.85
CA PHE A 112 3.18 3.58 16.32
C PHE A 112 3.75 2.41 15.51
N THR A 113 4.71 2.70 14.64
CA THR A 113 5.43 1.75 13.78
C THR A 113 6.64 1.14 14.48
N SER A 114 6.49 0.83 15.76
CA SER A 114 7.36 -0.15 16.41
C SER A 114 6.80 -1.50 16.03
N SER A 115 7.55 -2.31 15.29
CA SER A 115 7.19 -3.72 15.07
C SER A 115 6.83 -4.29 16.44
N MET A 116 5.61 -4.81 16.61
CA MET A 116 5.16 -5.37 17.89
C MET A 116 6.17 -6.41 18.40
N ASN A 117 6.85 -7.09 17.47
CA ASN A 117 7.93 -8.04 17.74
C ASN A 117 9.16 -7.37 18.39
N ASP A 118 9.51 -6.15 18.01
CA ASP A 118 10.65 -5.42 18.59
C ASP A 118 10.36 -5.01 20.04
N ILE A 119 9.10 -4.63 20.33
CA ILE A 119 8.64 -4.34 21.69
C ILE A 119 8.62 -5.62 22.51
N ILE A 120 8.07 -6.71 21.97
CA ILE A 120 8.02 -8.01 22.65
C ILE A 120 9.44 -8.50 22.96
N MET A 121 10.38 -8.39 22.01
CA MET A 121 11.79 -8.74 22.25
C MET A 121 12.42 -7.87 23.33
N LEU A 122 12.24 -6.54 23.27
CA LEU A 122 12.76 -5.63 24.29
C LEU A 122 12.21 -5.94 25.69
N VAL A 123 10.92 -6.22 25.78
CA VAL A 123 10.26 -6.56 27.05
C VAL A 123 10.77 -7.91 27.55
N ASN A 124 10.87 -8.93 26.70
CA ASN A 124 11.40 -10.24 27.09
C ASN A 124 12.87 -10.17 27.54
N ASP A 125 13.70 -9.38 26.85
CA ASP A 125 15.12 -9.26 27.16
C ASP A 125 15.39 -8.43 28.42
N LEU A 126 14.55 -7.45 28.73
CA LEU A 126 14.80 -6.44 29.77
C LEU A 126 13.71 -6.37 30.85
N HIS A 127 12.81 -7.35 30.96
CA HIS A 127 11.77 -7.38 32.00
C HIS A 127 12.33 -7.30 33.43
N ASN A 128 13.54 -7.83 33.65
CA ASN A 128 14.23 -7.78 34.94
C ASN A 128 14.94 -6.44 35.21
N GLU A 129 15.04 -5.56 34.21
CA GLU A 129 15.69 -4.25 34.29
C GLU A 129 14.75 -3.12 33.82
N PRO A 130 13.73 -2.75 34.62
CA PRO A 130 12.69 -1.83 34.19
C PRO A 130 13.23 -0.47 33.74
N GLN A 131 14.28 0.05 34.36
CA GLN A 131 14.90 1.33 33.95
C GLN A 131 15.56 1.27 32.57
N SER A 132 16.23 0.16 32.25
CA SER A 132 16.87 -0.08 30.95
C SER A 132 15.80 -0.24 29.86
N LEU A 133 14.76 -1.00 30.15
CA LEU A 133 13.60 -1.21 29.28
C LEU A 133 12.91 0.11 28.94
N THR A 134 12.55 0.91 29.94
CA THR A 134 11.88 2.21 29.73
C THR A 134 12.71 3.14 28.86
N ARG A 135 14.03 3.22 29.07
CA ARG A 135 14.91 4.07 28.24
C ARG A 135 14.93 3.62 26.77
N ARG A 136 14.95 2.32 26.50
CA ARG A 136 14.97 1.80 25.13
C ARG A 136 13.63 1.99 24.43
N LEU A 137 12.52 1.73 25.11
CA LEU A 137 11.18 2.01 24.58
C LEU A 137 11.00 3.49 24.24
N ILE A 138 11.41 4.41 25.13
CA ILE A 138 11.36 5.86 24.86
C ILE A 138 12.17 6.22 23.61
N LYS A 139 13.36 5.63 23.41
CA LYS A 139 14.18 5.90 22.22
C LYS A 139 13.52 5.39 20.94
N LEU A 140 12.88 4.23 21.02
CA LEU A 140 12.20 3.59 19.90
C LEU A 140 11.00 4.45 19.47
N PHE A 141 10.10 4.80 20.39
CA PHE A 141 8.97 5.68 20.12
C PHE A 141 9.38 7.08 19.63
N LYS A 142 10.49 7.63 20.13
CA LYS A 142 11.03 8.90 19.62
C LYS A 142 11.51 8.81 18.17
N ARG A 143 12.04 7.66 17.75
CA ARG A 143 12.46 7.44 16.37
C ARG A 143 11.23 7.39 15.46
N ASP A 144 10.23 6.59 15.82
CA ASP A 144 9.02 6.43 15.03
C ASP A 144 8.29 7.77 14.86
N LYS A 145 8.18 8.55 15.94
CA LYS A 145 7.60 9.90 15.89
C LYS A 145 8.33 10.83 14.90
N ARG A 146 9.65 10.71 14.75
CA ARG A 146 10.41 11.50 13.77
C ARG A 146 10.13 11.03 12.34
N THR A 147 10.15 9.72 12.12
CA THR A 147 9.85 9.13 10.81
C THR A 147 8.44 9.52 10.36
N ILE A 148 7.45 9.48 11.26
CA ILE A 148 6.08 9.88 10.96
C ILE A 148 6.03 11.36 10.56
N ALA A 149 6.67 12.25 11.32
CA ALA A 149 6.71 13.68 10.98
C ALA A 149 7.38 13.95 9.62
N GLU A 150 8.43 13.20 9.27
CA GLU A 150 9.08 13.28 7.96
C GLU A 150 8.16 12.80 6.83
N LEU A 151 7.48 11.65 7.03
CA LEU A 151 6.52 11.09 6.08
C LEU A 151 5.31 12.00 5.87
N GLU A 152 4.78 12.62 6.93
CA GLU A 152 3.68 13.58 6.85
C GLU A 152 4.06 14.80 6.01
N LYS A 153 5.29 15.32 6.21
CA LYS A 153 5.82 16.42 5.42
C LYS A 153 5.97 16.03 3.95
N GLU A 154 6.57 14.87 3.66
CA GLU A 154 6.71 14.38 2.29
C GLU A 154 5.36 14.16 1.62
N ASN A 155 4.39 13.59 2.33
CA ASN A 155 3.04 13.37 1.82
C ASN A 155 2.33 14.69 1.51
N LYS A 156 2.51 15.72 2.34
CA LYS A 156 2.01 17.07 2.05
C LYS A 156 2.64 17.64 0.77
N GLU A 157 3.96 17.55 0.63
CA GLU A 157 4.67 18.01 -0.58
C GLU A 157 4.22 17.25 -1.84
N LEU A 158 3.98 15.94 -1.73
CA LEU A 158 3.48 15.10 -2.82
C LEU A 158 2.05 15.48 -3.22
N LYS A 159 1.17 15.74 -2.25
CA LYS A 159 -0.20 16.23 -2.53
C LYS A 159 -0.19 17.58 -3.24
N GLU A 160 0.69 18.50 -2.84
CA GLU A 160 0.85 19.79 -3.52
C GLU A 160 1.38 19.62 -4.96
N LYS A 161 2.35 18.72 -5.17
CA LYS A 161 2.85 18.40 -6.52
C LYS A 161 1.76 17.76 -7.38
N LEU A 162 0.99 16.82 -6.82
CA LEU A 162 -0.11 16.16 -7.52
C LEU A 162 -1.18 17.17 -7.96
N SER A 163 -1.61 18.06 -7.07
CA SER A 163 -2.57 19.11 -7.38
C SER A 163 -2.05 20.03 -8.50
N LYS A 164 -0.78 20.44 -8.44
CA LYS A 164 -0.15 21.25 -9.51
C LYS A 164 -0.12 20.52 -10.86
N GLU A 165 0.14 19.22 -10.89
CA GLU A 165 0.13 18.43 -12.13
C GLU A 165 -1.30 18.21 -12.64
N GLN A 166 -2.28 17.98 -11.77
CA GLN A 166 -3.69 17.92 -12.15
C GLN A 166 -4.16 19.23 -12.77
N ASP A 167 -3.79 20.38 -12.20
CA ASP A 167 -4.10 21.69 -12.77
C ASP A 167 -3.48 21.90 -14.15
N LYS A 168 -2.23 21.45 -14.35
CA LYS A 168 -1.58 21.49 -15.68
C LYS A 168 -2.32 20.60 -16.68
N ASN A 169 -2.70 19.39 -16.30
CA ASN A 169 -3.47 18.49 -17.16
C ASN A 169 -4.83 19.10 -17.53
N ASN A 170 -5.54 19.67 -16.57
CA ASN A 170 -6.82 20.34 -16.82
C ASN A 170 -6.68 21.53 -17.79
N LYS A 171 -5.60 22.32 -17.66
CA LYS A 171 -5.30 23.41 -18.61
C LYS A 171 -4.98 22.89 -20.00
N LEU A 172 -4.23 21.79 -20.10
CA LEU A 172 -3.94 21.13 -21.37
C LEU A 172 -5.21 20.60 -22.03
N GLU A 173 -6.05 19.88 -21.29
CA GLU A 173 -7.31 19.31 -21.78
C GLU A 173 -8.27 20.40 -22.28
N LYS A 174 -8.46 21.46 -21.48
CA LYS A 174 -9.24 22.63 -21.90
C LYS A 174 -8.67 23.28 -23.15
N GLY A 175 -7.36 23.50 -23.21
CA GLY A 175 -6.74 24.12 -24.37
C GLY A 175 -6.83 23.28 -25.63
N VAL A 176 -6.60 21.96 -25.55
CA VAL A 176 -6.81 21.05 -26.70
C VAL A 176 -8.26 21.10 -27.16
N THR A 177 -9.21 21.06 -26.23
CA THR A 177 -10.64 21.12 -26.52
C THR A 177 -11.02 22.42 -27.22
N ASN A 178 -10.59 23.56 -26.67
CA ASN A 178 -10.83 24.89 -27.22
C ASN A 178 -10.24 25.04 -28.62
N LEU A 179 -8.99 24.59 -28.81
CA LEU A 179 -8.33 24.59 -30.12
C LEU A 179 -9.07 23.71 -31.13
N PHE A 180 -9.51 22.52 -30.73
CA PHE A 180 -10.26 21.61 -31.59
C PHE A 180 -11.60 22.21 -32.02
N PHE A 181 -12.38 22.77 -31.11
CA PHE A 181 -13.67 23.40 -31.45
C PHE A 181 -13.52 24.71 -32.20
N ALA A 182 -12.51 25.52 -31.89
CA ALA A 182 -12.19 26.72 -32.66
C ALA A 182 -11.79 26.37 -34.10
N SER A 183 -11.17 25.19 -34.31
CA SER A 183 -10.78 24.72 -35.65
C SER A 183 -11.96 24.41 -36.59
N SER A 184 -13.15 24.21 -36.03
CA SER A 184 -14.39 24.04 -36.78
C SER A 184 -14.88 25.35 -37.42
N SER A 185 -14.34 26.50 -37.02
CA SER A 185 -14.65 27.80 -37.61
C SER A 185 -13.87 27.99 -38.92
N PRO A 186 -14.51 28.42 -40.02
CA PRO A 186 -13.84 28.68 -41.30
C PRO A 186 -12.70 29.71 -41.21
N ASN A 187 -12.73 30.59 -40.20
CA ASN A 187 -11.74 31.64 -40.00
C ASN A 187 -10.50 31.18 -39.21
N ASN A 188 -10.57 30.03 -38.54
CA ASN A 188 -9.53 29.52 -37.64
C ASN A 188 -9.17 28.08 -38.01
N SER A 189 -8.71 27.81 -39.24
CA SER A 189 -8.42 26.43 -39.65
C SER A 189 -7.30 25.79 -38.81
N MET A 190 -7.35 24.46 -38.62
CA MET A 190 -6.27 23.70 -37.98
C MET A 190 -4.92 23.90 -38.70
N GLU A 191 -4.95 24.18 -40.01
CA GLU A 191 -3.77 24.47 -40.83
C GLU A 191 -3.13 25.83 -40.48
N ASN A 192 -3.95 26.84 -40.13
CA ASN A 192 -3.48 28.12 -39.59
C ASN A 192 -2.94 27.96 -38.17
N MET A 193 -3.61 27.16 -37.34
CA MET A 193 -3.19 26.77 -35.99
C MET A 193 -1.80 26.11 -35.97
N ILE A 194 -1.52 25.30 -36.99
CA ILE A 194 -0.22 24.66 -37.19
C ILE A 194 0.85 25.71 -37.52
N ASN A 195 0.51 26.83 -38.15
CA ASN A 195 1.47 27.84 -38.61
C ASN A 195 1.71 28.98 -37.61
N LEU A 196 2.09 28.63 -36.38
CA LEU A 196 2.44 29.52 -35.25
C LEU A 196 3.54 30.58 -35.51
N SER A 197 4.12 30.59 -36.71
CA SER A 197 5.13 31.57 -37.15
C SER A 197 4.50 32.89 -37.61
N LYS A 198 3.21 32.90 -37.93
CA LYS A 198 2.45 34.11 -38.21
C LYS A 198 1.67 34.48 -36.95
N SER A 199 1.98 35.64 -36.38
CA SER A 199 1.31 36.23 -35.21
C SER A 199 -0.16 36.58 -35.43
N GLU A 200 -0.76 36.17 -36.54
CA GLU A 200 -2.10 36.59 -36.99
C GLU A 200 -3.22 35.79 -36.29
N ASP A 201 -2.94 34.60 -35.77
CA ASP A 201 -3.89 33.81 -34.98
C ASP A 201 -3.65 33.99 -33.48
N ALA A 202 -4.05 35.17 -32.98
CA ALA A 202 -3.92 35.53 -31.58
C ALA A 202 -4.64 34.54 -30.65
N PHE A 203 -5.72 33.91 -31.11
CA PHE A 203 -6.46 32.92 -30.33
C PHE A 203 -5.63 31.65 -30.09
N ALA A 204 -5.11 31.05 -31.16
CA ALA A 204 -4.33 29.82 -31.05
C ALA A 204 -3.05 30.01 -30.23
N TYR A 205 -2.37 31.15 -30.41
CA TYR A 205 -1.17 31.47 -29.63
C TYR A 205 -1.48 31.69 -28.15
N ASN A 206 -2.56 32.41 -27.83
CA ASN A 206 -2.97 32.64 -26.44
C ASN A 206 -3.40 31.35 -25.76
N GLU A 207 -4.10 30.46 -26.46
CA GLU A 207 -4.53 29.18 -25.88
C GLU A 207 -3.34 28.24 -25.63
N LEU A 208 -2.37 28.18 -26.56
CA LEU A 208 -1.11 27.50 -26.31
C LEU A 208 -0.34 28.12 -25.15
N LYS A 209 -0.33 29.45 -25.03
CA LYS A 209 0.26 30.14 -23.88
C LYS A 209 -0.39 29.70 -22.58
N ASN A 210 -1.71 29.61 -22.53
CA ASN A 210 -2.46 29.16 -21.36
C ASN A 210 -2.18 27.70 -21.00
N MET A 211 -2.12 26.81 -22.00
CA MET A 211 -1.79 25.39 -21.85
C MET A 211 -0.42 25.16 -21.19
N PHE A 212 0.55 26.01 -21.51
CA PHE A 212 1.92 25.91 -21.00
C PHE A 212 2.23 26.92 -19.88
N ASN A 213 1.22 27.44 -19.17
CA ASN A 213 1.41 28.41 -18.07
C ASN A 213 2.28 29.62 -18.44
N ALA A 214 2.12 30.14 -19.66
CA ALA A 214 2.89 31.24 -20.21
C ALA A 214 4.42 31.01 -20.30
N ASP A 215 4.86 29.74 -20.31
CA ASP A 215 6.26 29.38 -20.57
C ASP A 215 6.62 29.60 -22.04
N GLU A 216 7.00 30.84 -22.36
CA GLU A 216 7.36 31.26 -23.72
C GLU A 216 8.57 30.51 -24.28
N GLU A 217 9.52 30.09 -23.44
CA GLU A 217 10.69 29.33 -23.89
C GLU A 217 10.31 27.93 -24.33
N ARG A 218 9.40 27.27 -23.61
CA ARG A 218 8.86 25.97 -24.00
C ARG A 218 8.04 26.06 -25.30
N ILE A 219 7.26 27.13 -25.46
CA ILE A 219 6.50 27.39 -26.70
C ILE A 219 7.46 27.65 -27.88
N LYS A 220 8.49 28.48 -27.69
CA LYS A 220 9.53 28.73 -28.72
C LYS A 220 10.25 27.44 -29.12
N LYS A 221 10.59 26.57 -28.17
CA LYS A 221 11.18 25.26 -28.45
C LYS A 221 10.26 24.40 -29.30
N LEU A 222 8.98 24.29 -28.96
CA LEU A 222 8.00 23.53 -29.74
C LEU A 222 7.88 24.05 -31.19
N ILE A 223 7.89 25.37 -31.37
CA ILE A 223 7.84 26.01 -32.70
C ILE A 223 9.12 25.68 -33.50
N LYS A 224 10.30 25.73 -32.87
CA LYS A 224 11.59 25.39 -33.51
C LYS A 224 11.67 23.93 -33.94
N THR A 225 11.28 22.99 -33.07
CA THR A 225 11.29 21.55 -33.39
C THR A 225 10.49 21.24 -34.66
N LYS A 226 9.40 21.97 -34.89
CA LYS A 226 8.60 21.84 -36.11
C LYS A 226 9.32 22.36 -37.37
N GLN A 227 10.06 23.47 -37.27
CA GLN A 227 10.84 24.01 -38.38
C GLN A 227 11.91 23.00 -38.83
N ASP A 228 12.58 22.36 -37.88
CA ASP A 228 13.61 21.35 -38.16
C ASP A 228 13.01 20.12 -38.87
N VAL A 229 11.87 19.60 -38.39
CA VAL A 229 11.16 18.47 -39.05
C VAL A 229 10.70 18.82 -40.47
N LYS A 230 10.30 20.07 -40.73
CA LYS A 230 9.90 20.53 -42.06
C LYS A 230 11.11 20.65 -42.99
N ASN A 231 12.25 21.10 -42.47
CA ASN A 231 13.50 21.18 -43.20
C ASN A 231 14.06 19.80 -43.55
N ASP A 232 13.97 18.83 -42.65
CA ASP A 232 14.40 17.45 -42.91
C ASP A 232 13.58 16.78 -44.03
N LYS A 233 12.25 16.97 -44.03
CA LYS A 233 11.40 16.49 -45.14
C LYS A 233 11.74 17.17 -46.47
N LEU A 234 12.04 18.48 -46.46
CA LEU A 234 12.46 19.21 -47.67
C LEU A 234 13.82 18.74 -48.19
N LEU A 235 14.78 18.46 -47.28
CA LEU A 235 16.07 17.88 -47.62
C LEU A 235 15.92 16.49 -48.25
N GLU A 236 15.06 15.66 -47.67
CA GLU A 236 14.77 14.32 -48.21
C GLU A 236 14.16 14.39 -49.62
N ILE A 237 13.19 15.28 -49.85
CA ILE A 237 12.59 15.50 -51.18
C ILE A 237 13.62 16.03 -52.18
N SER A 238 14.46 16.99 -51.77
CA SER A 238 15.53 17.53 -52.62
C SER A 238 16.55 16.45 -53.03
N SER A 239 16.85 15.51 -52.12
CA SER A 239 17.77 14.40 -52.38
C SER A 239 17.18 13.40 -53.39
N LYS A 240 15.88 13.12 -53.30
CA LYS A 240 15.14 12.25 -54.23
C LYS A 240 15.05 12.89 -55.62
N LEU A 241 14.81 14.21 -55.70
CA LEU A 241 14.79 14.95 -56.96
C LEU A 241 16.17 14.96 -57.65
N LYS A 242 17.25 15.23 -56.90
CA LYS A 242 18.62 15.17 -57.43
C LYS A 242 18.99 13.77 -57.94
N LYS A 243 18.57 12.70 -57.25
CA LYS A 243 18.74 11.32 -57.75
C LYS A 243 17.99 11.09 -59.06
N LYS A 244 16.75 11.57 -59.16
CA LYS A 244 15.92 11.43 -60.37
C LYS A 244 16.50 12.18 -61.57
N GLU A 245 17.05 13.38 -61.36
CA GLU A 245 17.76 14.13 -62.41
C GLU A 245 19.06 13.45 -62.83
N LYS A 246 19.80 12.85 -61.89
CA LYS A 246 21.02 12.09 -62.20
C LYS A 246 20.71 10.84 -63.04
N ILE A 247 19.62 10.14 -62.74
CA ILE A 247 19.13 9.00 -63.55
C ILE A 247 18.75 9.47 -64.96
N LYS A 248 17.98 10.57 -65.08
CA LYS A 248 17.64 11.16 -66.39
C LYS A 248 18.87 11.57 -67.21
N LYS A 249 19.92 12.12 -66.57
CA LYS A 249 21.18 12.48 -67.25
C LYS A 249 22.03 11.27 -67.68
N LEU A 250 21.80 10.10 -67.08
CA LEU A 250 22.48 8.85 -67.42
C LEU A 250 21.75 8.05 -68.51
N GLY A 251 20.60 8.53 -69.01
CA GLY A 251 19.87 7.91 -70.13
C GLY A 251 19.23 6.56 -69.79
N LEU A 252 18.96 6.29 -68.50
CA LEU A 252 18.17 5.14 -68.03
C LEU A 252 16.72 5.54 -67.77
#